data_AF-A0A4Y8VII7-F1
#
_entry.id   AF-A0A4Y8VII7-F1
#
_cell.length_a   1.000
_cell.length_b   1.000
_cell.length_c   1.000
_cell.angle_alpha   90.00
_cell.angle_beta   90.00
_cell.angle_gamma   90.00
#
_symmetry.space_group_name_H-M   'P 1'
#
loop_
_entity.id
_entity.type
_entity.pdbx_description
1 polymer ?
#
loop_
_entity_poly.entity_id
_entity_poly.type
_entity_poly.pdbx_seq_one_letter_code
_entity_poly.pdbx_strand_id
1 'polypeptide(L)' 'MEEIRRCGAHEVRLPGGDCLQQAVVELMEGRVVNYFEFRDELPMTEWLGGLIEVKCDEEGIRRAYWNGRILE' A
#
# COMPACT_ATOMS: atom_id res chain seq x y z
N MET A 1 -2.98 14.74 -14.94
CA MET A 1 -3.65 14.09 -13.79
C MET A 1 -2.81 12.87 -13.50
N GLU A 2 -2.11 12.86 -12.38
CA GLU A 2 -1.39 11.68 -11.93
C GLU A 2 -2.41 10.62 -11.52
N GLU A 3 -2.25 9.40 -12.02
CA GLU A 3 -3.19 8.30 -11.84
C GLU A 3 -2.92 7.60 -10.50
N ILE A 4 -3.97 7.39 -9.71
CA ILE A 4 -3.87 6.66 -8.45
C ILE A 4 -3.96 5.16 -8.74
N ARG A 5 -2.90 4.43 -8.43
CA ARG A 5 -2.89 2.97 -8.43
C ARG A 5 -3.26 2.46 -7.04
N ARG A 6 -4.13 1.44 -6.97
CA ARG A 6 -4.53 0.81 -5.71
C ARG A 6 -4.05 -0.63 -5.65
N CYS A 7 -3.35 -0.98 -4.59
CA CYS A 7 -2.88 -2.33 -4.33
C CYS A 7 -3.44 -2.84 -3.00
N GLY A 8 -4.17 -3.95 -3.01
CA GLY A 8 -4.75 -4.59 -1.84
C GLY A 8 -3.99 -5.83 -1.38
N ALA A 9 -3.96 -6.07 -0.08
CA ALA A 9 -3.37 -7.25 0.54
C ALA A 9 -4.12 -7.67 1.82
N HIS A 10 -3.83 -8.88 2.33
CA HIS A 10 -4.41 -9.35 3.58
C HIS A 10 -3.91 -8.51 4.76
N GLU A 11 -2.64 -8.13 4.73
CA GLU A 11 -2.02 -7.28 5.74
C GLU A 11 -1.27 -6.11 5.09
N VAL A 12 -1.38 -4.93 5.69
CA VAL A 12 -0.51 -3.79 5.42
C VAL A 12 0.18 -3.38 6.71
N ARG A 13 1.52 -3.46 6.77
CA ARG A 13 2.32 -3.01 7.91
C ARG A 13 2.80 -1.59 7.70
N LEU A 14 2.59 -0.72 8.67
CA LEU A 14 2.92 0.70 8.62
C LEU A 14 4.26 0.99 9.30
N PRO A 15 4.93 2.13 9.01
CA PRO A 15 6.22 2.49 9.60
C PRO A 15 6.23 2.56 11.14
N GLY A 16 5.06 2.78 11.76
CA GLY A 16 4.89 2.80 13.23
C GLY A 16 4.73 1.42 13.88
N GLY A 17 4.71 0.34 13.10
CA GLY A 17 4.46 -1.02 13.58
C GLY A 17 2.98 -1.43 13.58
N ASP A 18 2.06 -0.49 13.34
CA ASP A 18 0.64 -0.79 13.15
C ASP A 18 0.43 -1.72 11.94
N CYS A 19 -0.56 -2.60 12.04
CA CYS A 19 -0.90 -3.53 10.98
C CYS A 19 -2.40 -3.45 10.68
N LEU A 20 -2.71 -3.09 9.44
CA LEU A 20 -4.07 -3.05 8.91
C LEU A 20 -4.42 -4.41 8.29
N GLN A 21 -5.64 -4.88 8.52
CA GLN A 21 -6.17 -6.14 8.00
C GLN A 21 -7.09 -5.87 6.82
N GLN A 22 -6.98 -6.67 5.76
CA GLN A 22 -7.75 -6.52 4.53
C GLN A 22 -7.71 -5.06 4.04
N ALA A 23 -6.53 -4.63 3.61
CA ALA A 23 -6.23 -3.22 3.41
C ALA A 23 -5.69 -2.92 2.02
N VAL A 24 -5.89 -1.68 1.61
CA VAL A 24 -5.40 -1.10 0.36
C VAL A 24 -4.36 -0.05 0.65
N VAL A 25 -3.36 0.02 -0.23
CA VAL A 25 -2.40 1.12 -0.33
C VAL A 25 -2.65 1.85 -1.64
N GLU A 26 -2.78 3.17 -1.58
CA GLU A 26 -2.88 4.03 -2.76
C GLU A 26 -1.50 4.60 -3.09
N LEU A 27 -1.11 4.46 -4.36
CA LEU A 27 0.17 4.86 -4.92
C LEU A 27 -0.04 5.97 -5.95
N MET A 28 0.83 6.98 -5.90
CA MET A 28 0.93 8.07 -6.87
C MET A 28 2.40 8.29 -7.15
N GLU A 29 2.83 8.05 -8.39
CA GLU A 29 4.24 8.12 -8.81
C GLU A 29 5.19 7.31 -7.90
N GLY A 30 4.81 6.06 -7.56
CA GLY A 30 5.57 5.19 -6.68
C GLY A 30 5.65 5.63 -5.21
N ARG A 31 4.82 6.59 -4.79
CA ARG A 31 4.73 7.07 -3.41
C ARG A 31 3.42 6.63 -2.78
N VAL A 32 3.49 6.17 -1.54
CA VAL A 32 2.29 5.87 -0.75
C VAL A 32 1.65 7.17 -0.28
N VAL A 33 0.49 7.48 -0.85
CA VAL A 33 -0.28 8.69 -0.52
C VAL A 33 -1.42 8.40 0.46
N ASN A 34 -1.88 7.15 0.53
CA ASN A 34 -2.94 6.74 1.44
C ASN A 34 -2.89 5.23 1.73
N TYR A 35 -3.55 4.81 2.81
CA TYR A 35 -3.80 3.42 3.15
C TYR A 35 -5.04 3.29 4.04
N PHE A 36 -5.81 2.22 3.87
CA PHE A 36 -7.02 2.00 4.66
C PHE A 36 -7.47 0.54 4.63
N GLU A 37 -8.12 0.09 5.70
CA GLU A 37 -8.87 -1.17 5.72
C GLU A 37 -10.19 -1.00 4.95
N PHE A 38 -10.66 -2.08 4.34
CA PHE A 38 -11.94 -2.07 3.65
C PHE A 38 -12.75 -3.33 3.96
N ARG A 39 -14.07 -3.20 3.85
CA ARG A 39 -15.02 -4.29 4.17
C ARG A 39 -15.88 -4.72 2.99
N ASP A 40 -15.89 -3.93 1.91
CA ASP A 40 -16.73 -4.13 0.73
C ASP A 40 -15.88 -4.16 -0.55
N GLU A 41 -16.47 -4.46 -1.71
CA GLU A 41 -15.72 -4.45 -2.96
C GLU A 41 -15.21 -3.05 -3.33
N LEU A 42 -13.92 -2.97 -3.69
CA LEU A 42 -13.28 -1.76 -4.18
C LEU A 42 -12.92 -1.89 -5.65
N PRO A 43 -13.54 -1.11 -6.55
CA PRO A 43 -13.20 -1.13 -7.97
C PRO A 43 -11.78 -0.60 -8.20
N MET A 44 -11.19 -1.01 -9.32
CA MET A 44 -9.87 -0.53 -9.77
C MET A 44 -8.77 -0.74 -8.72
N THR A 45 -8.84 -1.86 -8.00
CA THR A 45 -7.86 -2.27 -7.00
C THR A 45 -7.24 -3.59 -7.43
N GLU A 46 -5.92 -3.61 -7.57
CA GLU A 46 -5.17 -4.83 -7.82
C GLU A 46 -4.99 -5.59 -6.50
N TRP A 47 -5.50 -6.83 -6.42
CA TRP A 47 -5.31 -7.66 -5.24
C TRP A 47 -4.01 -8.45 -5.33
N LEU A 48 -2.99 -8.02 -4.58
CA LEU A 48 -1.69 -8.68 -4.49
C LEU A 48 -1.69 -9.82 -3.46
N GLY A 49 -2.58 -9.76 -2.46
CA GLY A 49 -2.59 -10.71 -1.36
C GLY A 49 -1.31 -10.64 -0.51
N GLY A 50 -1.13 -11.63 0.38
CA GLY A 50 -0.03 -11.63 1.34
C GLY A 50 0.07 -10.36 2.19
N LEU A 51 1.28 -9.84 2.31
CA LEU A 51 1.66 -8.67 3.11
C LEU A 51 2.26 -7.58 2.22
N ILE A 52 1.78 -6.35 2.38
CA ILE A 52 2.46 -5.14 1.90
C ILE A 52 3.12 -4.45 3.09
N GLU A 53 4.39 -4.08 2.94
CA GLU A 53 5.12 -3.28 3.95
C GLU A 53 5.25 -1.84 3.47
N VAL A 54 4.76 -0.88 4.25
CA VAL A 54 4.98 0.55 4.03
C VAL A 54 6.15 1.01 4.89
N LYS A 55 7.18 1.57 4.26
CA LYS A 55 8.40 2.06 4.91
C LYS A 55 8.71 3.47 4.42
N CYS A 56 9.34 4.29 5.25
CA CYS A 56 9.91 5.55 4.78
C CYS A 56 11.29 5.27 4.18
N ASP A 57 11.58 5.85 3.02
CA ASP A 57 12.94 5.90 2.49
C ASP A 57 13.78 6.98 3.21
N GLU A 58 15.04 7.15 2.78
CA GLU A 58 16.00 8.07 3.38
C GLU A 58 15.54 9.54 3.29
N GLU A 59 14.66 9.88 2.36
CA GLU A 59 14.07 11.21 2.19
C GLU A 59 12.77 11.39 2.98
N GLY A 60 12.35 10.36 3.73
CA GLY A 60 11.10 10.35 4.48
C GLY A 60 9.86 10.09 3.62
N ILE A 61 10.02 9.71 2.35
CA ILE A 61 8.92 9.39 1.45
C ILE A 61 8.45 7.97 1.74
N ARG A 62 7.14 7.78 1.84
CA ARG A 62 6.56 6.47 2.09
C ARG A 62 6.55 5.65 0.81
N ARG A 63 7.11 4.43 0.87
CA ARG A 63 7.19 3.45 -0.21
C ARG A 63 6.51 2.16 0.23
N ALA A 64 5.81 1.50 -0.70
CA ALA A 64 5.21 0.20 -0.45
C ALA A 64 6.09 -0.91 -1.05
N TYR A 65 6.24 -2.01 -0.31
CA TYR A 65 6.98 -3.18 -0.73
C TYR A 65 6.08 -4.41 -0.67
N TRP A 66 6.14 -5.24 -1.70
CA TRP A 66 5.45 -6.53 -1.75
C TRP A 66 6.44 -7.60 -2.19
N ASN A 67 6.57 -8.68 -1.42
CA ASN A 67 7.56 -9.74 -1.64
C ASN A 67 9.00 -9.21 -1.85
N GLY A 68 9.37 -8.17 -1.07
CA GLY A 68 10.68 -7.54 -1.14
C GLY A 68 10.90 -6.60 -2.34
N ARG A 69 9.90 -6.40 -3.21
CA ARG A 69 9.96 -5.50 -4.36
C ARG A 69 9.17 -4.22 -4.09
N ILE A 70 9.69 -3.09 -4.52
CA ILE A 70 8.96 -1.82 -4.47
C ILE A 70 7.76 -1.85 -5.42
N LEU A 71 6.64 -1.27 -4.98
CA LEU A 71 5.48 -1.01 -5.82
C LEU A 71 5.58 0.42 -6.38
N GLU A 72 5.59 0.54 -7.71
CA GLU A 72 5.62 1.81 -8.45
C GLU A 72 4.22 2.27 -8.88
#